data_AF-A0AAN9AQM9-F1
#
_entry.id   AF-A0AAN9AQM9-F1
#
_cell.length_a   1.000
_cell.length_b   1.000
_cell.length_c   1.000
_cell.angle_alpha   90.00
_cell.angle_beta   90.00
_cell.angle_gamma   90.00
#
_symmetry.space_group_name_H-M   'P 1'
#
loop_
_entity.id
_entity.type
_entity.pdbx_description
1 polymer ?
#
loop_
_entity_poly.entity_id
_entity_poly.type
_entity_poly.pdbx_seq_one_letter_code
_entity_poly.pdbx_strand_id
1 'polypeptide(L)'
;MLSDGDSVAFKAVVDANLYPVEKLECVNHCDKIMGTALRKKAKEEKLGGRHRGALTANACTILQSYYRNTIMKNLGKPYKMKEAIWASFLHCSSTDDNPQHQQCPVGADSSCFFQKAVATGQEPPPHKDNVGTPLSADVARAVKPIYDRMPDVGLMARIKHGRTQNANECVNGQIWARCPKTVHVGASRVNAAVASAVSHFNQGCSHLSHVMKQLGVTPAEGLKDYQVRQDRRRCDQAELAAQPERKRSRKDKKRASKSRTVQQEREGQTYGPGMN
;
A
#
# COMPACT_ATOMS: atom_id res chain seq x y z
N MET A 1 -1.52 12.15 11.71
CA MET A 1 -0.42 11.18 11.70
C MET A 1 -0.79 9.98 10.84
N LEU A 2 0.05 9.64 9.86
CA LEU A 2 -0.12 8.46 9.00
C LEU A 2 0.51 7.21 9.65
N SER A 3 -0.28 6.19 9.92
CA SER A 3 0.13 4.92 10.56
C SER A 3 -0.12 3.69 9.69
N ASP A 4 0.51 2.57 10.07
CA ASP A 4 0.24 1.22 9.56
C ASP A 4 -0.61 0.43 10.60
N GLY A 5 -1.74 0.99 11.04
CA GLY A 5 -2.68 0.35 11.97
C GLY A 5 -2.48 0.68 13.46
N ASP A 6 -1.31 0.37 14.02
CA ASP A 6 -1.06 0.59 15.45
C ASP A 6 0.07 1.61 15.69
N SER A 7 -0.15 2.51 16.65
CA SER A 7 0.70 3.68 16.82
C SER A 7 0.72 4.12 18.28
N VAL A 8 1.55 3.46 19.09
CA VAL A 8 1.95 3.97 20.40
C VAL A 8 2.43 5.43 20.28
N ALA A 9 3.08 5.75 19.16
CA ALA A 9 3.48 7.11 18.82
C ALA A 9 2.30 8.09 18.64
N PHE A 10 1.16 7.66 18.09
CA PHE A 10 -0.02 8.52 17.96
C PHE A 10 -0.56 8.87 19.35
N LYS A 11 -0.67 7.88 20.24
CA LYS A 11 -1.07 8.12 21.63
C LYS A 11 -0.10 9.10 22.30
N ALA A 12 1.21 8.86 22.22
CA ALA A 12 2.21 9.75 22.81
C ALA A 12 2.11 11.19 22.26
N VAL A 13 1.84 11.38 20.97
CA VAL A 13 1.67 12.71 20.36
C VAL A 13 0.38 13.38 20.80
N VAL A 14 -0.72 12.62 20.91
CA VAL A 14 -2.00 13.12 21.43
C VAL A 14 -1.85 13.52 22.90
N ASP A 15 -1.22 12.68 23.72
CA ASP A 15 -0.99 12.91 25.15
C ASP A 15 -0.07 14.13 25.37
N ALA A 16 0.91 14.36 24.48
CA ALA A 16 1.76 15.55 24.51
C ALA A 16 1.01 16.85 24.17
N ASN A 17 -0.17 16.77 23.56
CA ASN A 17 -1.08 17.88 23.26
C ASN A 17 -0.40 19.12 22.62
N LEU A 18 0.59 18.90 21.75
CA LEU A 18 1.36 19.99 21.13
C LEU A 18 0.59 20.67 19.99
N TYR A 19 -0.23 19.91 19.27
CA TYR A 19 -1.06 20.38 18.15
C TYR A 19 -2.16 19.35 17.85
N PRO A 20 -3.28 19.75 17.20
CA PRO A 20 -4.31 18.81 16.78
C PRO A 20 -3.77 17.78 15.78
N VAL A 21 -3.94 16.49 16.09
CA VAL A 21 -3.49 15.39 15.22
C VAL A 21 -4.62 14.42 14.90
N GLU A 22 -4.90 14.26 13.60
CA GLU A 22 -5.84 13.25 13.10
C GLU A 22 -5.11 11.94 12.78
N LYS A 23 -5.64 10.78 13.21
CA LYS A 23 -5.11 9.47 12.80
C LYS A 23 -5.51 9.14 11.36
N LEU A 24 -4.52 8.85 10.52
CA LEU A 24 -4.67 8.44 9.13
C LEU A 24 -4.08 7.04 8.93
N GLU A 25 -4.61 6.30 7.96
CA GLU A 25 -4.13 4.95 7.64
C GLU A 25 -3.45 4.87 6.29
N CYS A 26 -2.36 4.12 6.27
CA CYS A 26 -1.59 3.82 5.09
C CYS A 26 -2.37 2.90 4.15
N VAL A 27 -2.48 3.32 2.88
CA VAL A 27 -3.18 2.51 1.86
C VAL A 27 -2.50 1.16 1.64
N ASN A 28 -1.16 1.10 1.73
CA ASN A 28 -0.42 -0.16 1.56
C ASN A 28 -0.68 -1.14 2.69
N HIS A 29 -0.86 -0.65 3.91
CA HIS A 29 -1.20 -1.48 5.07
C HIS A 29 -2.59 -2.11 4.89
N CYS A 30 -3.59 -1.28 4.55
CA CYS A 30 -4.96 -1.73 4.33
C CYS A 30 -5.06 -2.74 3.18
N ASP A 31 -4.36 -2.46 2.08
CA ASP A 31 -4.21 -3.34 0.91
C ASP A 31 -3.59 -4.70 1.31
N LYS A 32 -2.53 -4.69 2.14
CA LYS A 32 -1.90 -5.92 2.66
C LYS A 32 -2.83 -6.72 3.57
N ILE A 33 -3.64 -6.06 4.41
CA ILE A 33 -4.64 -6.74 5.26
C ILE A 33 -5.64 -7.50 4.38
N MET A 34 -6.19 -6.85 3.35
CA MET A 34 -7.14 -7.49 2.42
C MET A 34 -6.54 -8.75 1.80
N GLY A 35 -5.35 -8.63 1.20
CA GLY A 35 -4.69 -9.78 0.58
C GLY A 35 -4.37 -10.90 1.56
N THR A 36 -3.99 -10.56 2.80
CA THR A 36 -3.68 -11.54 3.84
C THR A 36 -4.93 -12.28 4.29
N ALA A 37 -6.03 -11.56 4.50
CA ALA A 37 -7.32 -12.14 4.85
C ALA A 37 -7.81 -13.12 3.77
N LEU A 38 -7.74 -12.75 2.49
CA LEU A 38 -8.13 -13.61 1.38
C LEU A 38 -7.27 -14.89 1.31
N ARG A 39 -5.94 -14.75 1.37
CA ARG A 39 -5.02 -15.92 1.33
C ARG A 39 -5.19 -16.84 2.53
N LYS A 40 -5.41 -16.28 3.72
CA LYS A 40 -5.66 -17.04 4.95
C LYS A 40 -6.96 -17.85 4.80
N LYS A 41 -8.06 -17.20 4.39
CA LYS A 41 -9.35 -17.85 4.15
C LYS A 41 -9.26 -18.94 3.09
N ALA A 42 -8.52 -18.69 2.00
CA ALA A 42 -8.30 -19.66 0.94
C ALA A 42 -7.63 -20.95 1.45
N LYS A 43 -6.67 -20.81 2.37
CA LYS A 43 -5.95 -21.95 2.97
C LYS A 43 -6.82 -22.69 3.99
N GLU A 44 -7.48 -21.97 4.88
CA GLU A 44 -8.29 -22.55 5.97
C GLU A 44 -9.47 -23.36 5.44
N GLU A 45 -10.14 -22.85 4.41
CA GLU A 45 -11.35 -23.49 3.85
C GLU A 45 -11.08 -24.23 2.54
N LYS A 46 -9.80 -24.40 2.16
CA LYS A 46 -9.38 -25.10 0.94
C LYS A 46 -10.09 -24.59 -0.33
N LEU A 47 -10.29 -23.27 -0.44
CA LEU A 47 -11.03 -22.61 -1.52
C LEU A 47 -10.22 -22.46 -2.82
N GLY A 48 -8.98 -22.94 -2.86
CA GLY A 48 -8.14 -22.94 -4.05
C GLY A 48 -8.48 -24.10 -5.02
N GLY A 49 -7.74 -24.20 -6.12
CA GLY A 49 -7.89 -25.31 -7.06
C GLY A 49 -7.74 -24.89 -8.52
N ARG A 50 -8.08 -25.81 -9.43
CA ARG A 50 -8.03 -25.61 -10.89
C ARG A 50 -9.40 -25.30 -11.52
N HIS A 51 -10.46 -25.22 -10.73
CA HIS A 51 -11.80 -24.93 -11.22
C HIS A 51 -12.04 -23.42 -11.37
N ARG A 52 -12.93 -23.04 -12.30
CA ARG A 52 -13.36 -21.65 -12.47
C ARG A 52 -14.07 -21.18 -11.20
N GLY A 53 -13.70 -20.01 -10.69
CA GLY A 53 -14.27 -19.50 -9.43
C GLY A 53 -13.41 -19.76 -8.19
N ALA A 54 -12.32 -20.53 -8.30
CA ALA A 54 -11.46 -20.86 -7.18
C ALA A 54 -10.65 -19.65 -6.67
N LEU A 55 -10.49 -19.54 -5.35
CA LEU A 55 -9.69 -18.52 -4.68
C LEU A 55 -8.19 -18.85 -4.72
N THR A 56 -7.61 -18.89 -5.92
CA THR A 56 -6.18 -19.13 -6.12
C THR A 56 -5.32 -17.96 -5.59
N ALA A 57 -4.01 -18.18 -5.44
CA ALA A 57 -3.07 -17.11 -5.08
C ALA A 57 -3.09 -15.93 -6.06
N ASN A 58 -3.30 -16.21 -7.35
CA ASN A 58 -3.46 -15.19 -8.38
C ASN A 58 -4.78 -14.43 -8.20
N ALA A 59 -5.90 -15.14 -8.00
CA ALA A 59 -7.19 -14.53 -7.73
C ALA A 59 -7.13 -13.60 -6.49
N CYS A 60 -6.51 -14.05 -5.39
CA CYS A 60 -6.29 -13.20 -4.21
C CYS A 60 -5.53 -11.92 -4.54
N THR A 61 -4.51 -12.00 -5.42
CA THR A 61 -3.71 -10.84 -5.83
C THR A 61 -4.52 -9.87 -6.70
N ILE A 62 -5.38 -10.38 -7.57
CA ILE A 62 -6.25 -9.56 -8.42
C ILE A 62 -7.34 -8.89 -7.56
N LEU A 63 -8.03 -9.62 -6.69
CA LEU A 63 -9.04 -9.07 -5.77
C LEU A 63 -8.44 -8.01 -4.84
N GLN A 64 -7.23 -8.26 -4.32
CA GLN A 64 -6.47 -7.29 -3.56
C GLN A 64 -6.21 -6.01 -4.38
N SER A 65 -5.89 -6.15 -5.67
CA SER A 65 -5.69 -5.01 -6.57
C SER A 65 -6.98 -4.25 -6.85
N TYR A 66 -8.13 -4.95 -6.98
CA TYR A 66 -9.44 -4.32 -7.12
C TYR A 66 -9.81 -3.51 -5.87
N TYR A 67 -9.60 -4.07 -4.68
CA TYR A 67 -9.78 -3.36 -3.42
C TYR A 67 -8.95 -2.07 -3.35
N ARG A 68 -7.66 -2.14 -3.70
CA ARG A 68 -6.82 -0.94 -3.76
C ARG A 68 -7.34 0.08 -4.78
N ASN A 69 -7.66 -0.37 -6.00
CA ASN A 69 -8.06 0.52 -7.08
C ASN A 69 -9.40 1.23 -6.79
N THR A 70 -10.36 0.55 -6.18
CA THR A 70 -11.65 1.15 -5.78
C THR A 70 -11.45 2.24 -4.72
N ILE A 71 -10.55 2.04 -3.75
CA ILE A 71 -10.16 3.08 -2.79
C ILE A 71 -9.50 4.27 -3.52
N MET A 72 -8.50 4.01 -4.35
CA MET A 72 -7.73 5.07 -5.02
C MET A 72 -8.59 5.91 -5.98
N LYS A 73 -9.63 5.33 -6.60
CA LYS A 73 -10.57 6.07 -7.46
C LYS A 73 -11.56 6.92 -6.68
N ASN A 74 -11.79 6.63 -5.40
CA ASN A 74 -12.81 7.26 -4.57
C ASN A 74 -12.24 7.99 -3.34
N LEU A 75 -10.99 8.48 -3.43
CA LEU A 75 -10.33 9.22 -2.35
C LEU A 75 -11.21 10.36 -1.80
N GLY A 76 -11.22 10.48 -0.48
CA GLY A 76 -12.04 11.44 0.25
C GLY A 76 -13.54 11.11 0.35
N LYS A 77 -14.02 10.01 -0.25
CA LYS A 77 -15.45 9.66 -0.29
C LYS A 77 -15.68 8.28 0.35
N PRO A 78 -15.72 8.18 1.69
CA PRO A 78 -15.66 6.89 2.39
C PRO A 78 -16.85 5.96 2.08
N TYR A 79 -18.06 6.51 1.94
CA TYR A 79 -19.23 5.73 1.53
C TYR A 79 -19.10 5.19 0.10
N LYS A 80 -18.63 6.03 -0.84
CA LYS A 80 -18.38 5.59 -2.22
C LYS A 80 -17.26 4.56 -2.33
N MET A 81 -16.23 4.64 -1.46
CA MET A 81 -15.23 3.57 -1.38
C MET A 81 -15.87 2.25 -0.97
N LYS A 82 -16.70 2.26 0.08
CA LYS A 82 -17.41 1.07 0.56
C LYS A 82 -18.31 0.47 -0.54
N GLU A 83 -19.12 1.31 -1.18
CA GLU A 83 -19.98 0.89 -2.30
C GLU A 83 -19.17 0.32 -3.46
N ALA A 84 -18.07 0.97 -3.87
CA ALA A 84 -17.24 0.49 -4.97
C ALA A 84 -16.53 -0.85 -4.64
N ILE A 85 -16.09 -1.03 -3.39
CA ILE A 85 -15.51 -2.29 -2.92
C ILE A 85 -16.57 -3.41 -3.00
N TRP A 86 -17.79 -3.14 -2.53
CA TRP A 86 -18.90 -4.09 -2.63
C TRP A 86 -19.30 -4.39 -4.07
N ALA A 87 -19.40 -3.37 -4.92
CA ALA A 87 -19.65 -3.54 -6.35
C ALA A 87 -18.60 -4.45 -7.01
N SER A 88 -17.32 -4.30 -6.63
CA SER A 88 -16.25 -5.17 -7.15
C SER A 88 -16.41 -6.63 -6.73
N PHE A 89 -16.87 -6.88 -5.50
CA PHE A 89 -17.16 -8.22 -5.01
C PHE A 89 -18.35 -8.84 -5.73
N LEU A 90 -19.47 -8.12 -5.78
CA LEU A 90 -20.70 -8.55 -6.46
C LEU A 90 -20.45 -8.87 -7.93
N HIS A 91 -19.67 -8.02 -8.62
CA HIS A 91 -19.27 -8.26 -10.00
C HIS A 91 -18.49 -9.57 -10.17
N CYS A 92 -17.58 -9.89 -9.24
CA CYS A 92 -16.81 -11.14 -9.27
C CYS A 92 -17.67 -12.38 -8.94
N SER A 93 -18.73 -12.24 -8.14
CA SER A 93 -19.67 -13.32 -7.80
C SER A 93 -20.89 -13.42 -8.73
N SER A 94 -20.96 -12.58 -9.76
CA SER A 94 -22.10 -12.50 -10.68
C SER A 94 -22.08 -13.65 -11.70
N THR A 95 -23.25 -14.19 -12.01
CA THR A 95 -23.46 -15.24 -13.02
C THR A 95 -24.59 -14.84 -13.98
N ASP A 96 -24.72 -15.57 -15.08
CA ASP A 96 -25.83 -15.36 -16.03
C ASP A 96 -27.19 -15.62 -15.35
N ASP A 97 -27.29 -16.66 -14.52
CA ASP A 97 -28.52 -16.99 -13.76
C ASP A 97 -28.83 -16.02 -12.60
N ASN A 98 -27.79 -15.38 -12.06
CA ASN A 98 -27.91 -14.45 -10.92
C ASN A 98 -27.02 -13.22 -11.14
N PRO A 99 -27.45 -12.26 -11.99
CA PRO A 99 -26.67 -11.08 -12.29
C PRO A 99 -26.66 -10.09 -11.11
N GLN A 100 -25.47 -9.73 -10.63
CA GLN A 100 -25.24 -8.87 -9.47
C GLN A 100 -24.54 -7.56 -9.84
N HIS A 101 -25.06 -6.85 -10.85
CA HIS A 101 -24.47 -5.61 -11.36
C HIS A 101 -25.15 -4.33 -10.85
N GLN A 102 -26.06 -4.42 -9.88
CA GLN A 102 -26.87 -3.30 -9.39
C GLN A 102 -26.04 -2.14 -8.83
N GLN A 103 -24.83 -2.43 -8.32
CA GLN A 103 -23.90 -1.44 -7.77
C GLN A 103 -22.80 -1.02 -8.77
N CYS A 104 -22.81 -1.56 -9.98
CA CYS A 104 -21.90 -1.11 -11.04
C CYS A 104 -22.35 0.25 -11.59
N PRO A 105 -21.43 1.09 -12.10
CA PRO A 105 -21.80 2.31 -12.80
C PRO A 105 -22.76 2.00 -13.97
N VAL A 106 -23.80 2.81 -14.10
CA VAL A 106 -24.79 2.71 -15.19
C VAL A 106 -24.37 3.56 -16.39
N GLY A 107 -24.88 3.24 -17.58
CA GLY A 107 -24.69 4.03 -18.81
C GLY A 107 -23.83 3.35 -19.87
N ALA A 108 -23.91 3.86 -21.10
CA ALA A 108 -23.20 3.31 -22.26
C ALA A 108 -21.66 3.40 -22.13
N ASP A 109 -21.17 4.33 -21.33
CA ASP A 109 -19.74 4.49 -21.01
C ASP A 109 -19.30 3.67 -19.79
N SER A 110 -20.19 2.82 -19.25
CA SER A 110 -19.84 1.95 -18.14
C SER A 110 -18.75 0.96 -18.53
N SER A 111 -17.76 0.82 -17.65
CA SER A 111 -16.77 -0.26 -17.76
C SER A 111 -17.34 -1.63 -17.39
N CYS A 112 -18.56 -1.69 -16.84
CA CYS A 112 -19.25 -2.93 -16.58
C CYS A 112 -19.97 -3.39 -17.85
N PHE A 113 -19.57 -4.54 -18.39
CA PHE A 113 -20.13 -5.10 -19.62
C PHE A 113 -21.65 -5.24 -19.57
N PHE A 114 -22.19 -5.64 -18.40
CA PHE A 114 -23.61 -5.85 -18.19
C PHE A 114 -24.38 -4.53 -18.22
N GLN A 115 -23.97 -3.55 -17.41
CA GLN A 115 -24.62 -2.24 -17.36
C GLN A 115 -24.50 -1.48 -18.67
N LYS A 116 -23.38 -1.66 -19.37
CA LYS A 116 -23.18 -1.12 -20.72
C LYS A 116 -24.20 -1.69 -21.70
N ALA A 117 -24.32 -3.02 -21.78
CA ALA A 117 -25.27 -3.68 -22.67
C ALA A 117 -26.73 -3.26 -22.38
N VAL A 118 -27.11 -3.24 -21.10
CA VAL A 118 -28.44 -2.78 -20.68
C VAL A 118 -28.69 -1.33 -21.12
N ALA A 119 -27.71 -0.44 -20.93
CA ALA A 119 -27.83 0.96 -21.32
C ALA A 119 -27.86 1.18 -22.84
N THR A 120 -27.27 0.29 -23.64
CA THR A 120 -27.29 0.33 -25.10
C THR A 120 -28.43 -0.47 -25.73
N GLY A 121 -29.32 -1.07 -24.92
CA GLY A 121 -30.42 -1.90 -25.40
C GLY A 121 -29.96 -3.24 -26.00
N GLN A 122 -28.76 -3.70 -25.66
CA GLN A 122 -28.19 -4.97 -26.10
C GLN A 122 -28.35 -6.04 -25.03
N GLU A 123 -28.39 -7.31 -25.45
CA GLU A 123 -28.33 -8.42 -24.52
C GLU A 123 -26.95 -8.48 -23.84
N PRO A 124 -26.88 -8.58 -22.50
CA PRO A 124 -25.61 -8.70 -21.80
C PRO A 124 -24.82 -9.93 -22.26
N PRO A 125 -23.53 -9.78 -22.61
CA PRO A 125 -22.73 -10.93 -23.01
C PRO A 125 -22.47 -11.88 -21.82
N PRO A 126 -22.15 -13.16 -22.08
CA PRO A 126 -22.00 -14.16 -21.02
C PRO A 126 -20.95 -13.79 -19.97
N HIS A 127 -21.27 -14.00 -18.69
CA HIS A 127 -20.34 -13.78 -17.58
C HIS A 127 -19.09 -14.66 -17.68
N LYS A 128 -19.20 -15.82 -18.34
CA LYS A 128 -18.09 -16.76 -18.49
C LYS A 128 -16.85 -16.12 -19.12
N ASP A 129 -17.07 -15.25 -20.11
CA ASP A 129 -16.05 -14.64 -20.94
C ASP A 129 -15.71 -13.20 -20.50
N ASN A 130 -16.59 -12.56 -19.71
CA ASN A 130 -16.48 -11.13 -19.39
C ASN A 130 -16.10 -10.84 -17.93
N VAL A 131 -16.21 -11.82 -17.03
CA VAL A 131 -15.71 -11.68 -15.65
C VAL A 131 -14.30 -12.23 -15.55
N GLY A 132 -13.30 -11.33 -15.45
CA GLY A 132 -11.89 -11.72 -15.45
C GLY A 132 -11.41 -12.46 -14.21
N THR A 133 -12.09 -12.33 -13.06
CA THR A 133 -11.78 -13.08 -11.83
C THR A 133 -13.08 -13.52 -11.17
N PRO A 134 -13.73 -14.57 -11.72
CA PRO A 134 -14.99 -15.05 -11.18
C PRO A 134 -14.77 -15.73 -9.82
N LEU A 135 -15.79 -15.71 -8.97
CA LEU A 135 -15.87 -16.47 -7.72
C LEU A 135 -17.05 -17.43 -7.81
N SER A 136 -16.83 -18.71 -7.47
CA SER A 136 -17.93 -19.66 -7.37
C SER A 136 -18.84 -19.30 -6.19
N ALA A 137 -20.08 -19.80 -6.18
CA ALA A 137 -21.03 -19.50 -5.11
C ALA A 137 -20.47 -19.82 -3.71
N ASP A 138 -19.80 -20.96 -3.55
CA ASP A 138 -19.21 -21.37 -2.28
C ASP A 138 -18.04 -20.47 -1.87
N VAL A 139 -17.17 -20.11 -2.84
CA VAL A 139 -16.06 -19.18 -2.58
C VAL A 139 -16.57 -17.80 -2.22
N ALA A 140 -17.56 -17.27 -2.96
CA ALA A 140 -18.18 -15.98 -2.69
C ALA A 140 -18.80 -15.95 -1.29
N ARG A 141 -19.56 -16.99 -0.91
CA ARG A 141 -20.15 -17.14 0.43
C ARG A 141 -19.08 -17.14 1.51
N ALA A 142 -17.99 -17.89 1.30
CA ALA A 142 -16.88 -17.96 2.24
C ALA A 142 -16.13 -16.62 2.41
N VAL A 143 -15.90 -15.86 1.34
CA VAL A 143 -15.16 -14.58 1.42
C VAL A 143 -16.03 -13.38 1.78
N LYS A 144 -17.36 -13.48 1.67
CA LYS A 144 -18.29 -12.37 1.97
C LYS A 144 -18.02 -11.71 3.34
N PRO A 145 -17.76 -12.44 4.46
CA PRO A 145 -17.44 -11.80 5.74
C PRO A 145 -16.20 -10.91 5.72
N ILE A 146 -15.25 -11.14 4.80
CA ILE A 146 -14.10 -10.27 4.58
C ILE A 146 -14.57 -8.95 3.96
N TYR A 147 -15.45 -9.00 2.97
CA TYR A 147 -16.05 -7.82 2.34
C TYR A 147 -17.07 -7.10 3.23
N ASP A 148 -17.65 -7.76 4.22
CA ASP A 148 -18.46 -7.11 5.25
C ASP A 148 -17.60 -6.23 6.18
N ARG A 149 -16.42 -6.70 6.61
CA ARG A 149 -15.57 -5.99 7.58
C ARG A 149 -14.57 -5.00 6.99
N MET A 150 -14.01 -5.30 5.82
CA MET A 150 -12.88 -4.55 5.26
C MET A 150 -13.24 -3.12 4.81
N PRO A 151 -14.41 -2.85 4.20
CA PRO A 151 -14.82 -1.51 3.83
C PRO A 151 -15.50 -0.79 5.00
N ASP A 152 -14.91 -0.85 6.20
CA ASP A 152 -15.36 -0.07 7.35
C ASP A 152 -15.27 1.43 7.02
N VAL A 153 -16.36 2.18 7.23
CA VAL A 153 -16.45 3.59 6.85
C VAL A 153 -15.45 4.43 7.64
N GLY A 154 -15.21 4.09 8.91
CA GLY A 154 -14.20 4.74 9.75
C GLY A 154 -12.78 4.51 9.21
N LEU A 155 -12.45 3.29 8.80
CA LEU A 155 -11.21 2.97 8.11
C LEU A 155 -11.08 3.73 6.79
N MET A 156 -12.12 3.74 5.95
CA MET A 156 -12.12 4.46 4.67
C MET A 156 -11.88 5.97 4.87
N ALA A 157 -12.46 6.56 5.92
CA ALA A 157 -12.24 7.97 6.27
C ALA A 157 -10.77 8.24 6.63
N ARG A 158 -10.09 7.31 7.30
CA ARG A 158 -8.66 7.43 7.63
C ARG A 158 -7.74 7.25 6.41
N ILE A 159 -8.20 6.59 5.34
CA ILE A 159 -7.44 6.40 4.08
C ILE A 159 -7.72 7.55 3.08
N LYS A 160 -8.41 8.62 3.48
CA LYS A 160 -8.90 9.69 2.59
C LYS A 160 -7.87 10.30 1.61
N HIS A 161 -6.58 10.24 1.92
CA HIS A 161 -5.51 10.79 1.08
C HIS A 161 -4.73 9.76 0.25
N GLY A 162 -4.98 8.45 0.43
CA GLY A 162 -4.27 7.39 -0.31
C GLY A 162 -2.75 7.38 -0.10
N ARG A 163 -2.27 7.93 1.03
CA ARG A 163 -0.84 8.09 1.31
C ARG A 163 -0.20 6.78 1.76
N THR A 164 1.12 6.70 1.60
CA THR A 164 1.97 5.59 2.08
C THR A 164 2.94 6.08 3.14
N GLN A 165 3.48 5.17 3.96
CA GLN A 165 4.46 5.51 5.01
C GLN A 165 5.90 5.71 4.50
N ASN A 166 6.14 5.69 3.19
CA ASN A 166 7.50 5.78 2.63
C ASN A 166 8.26 7.04 3.12
N ALA A 167 7.56 8.16 3.35
CA ALA A 167 8.18 9.37 3.89
C ALA A 167 8.67 9.15 5.34
N ASN A 168 7.85 8.51 6.18
CA ASN A 168 8.22 8.18 7.56
C ASN A 168 9.39 7.19 7.59
N GLU A 169 9.36 6.17 6.73
CA GLU A 169 10.47 5.22 6.57
C GLU A 169 11.76 5.90 6.12
N CYS A 170 11.67 6.90 5.23
CA CYS A 170 12.81 7.71 4.80
C CYS A 170 13.43 8.52 5.94
N VAL A 171 12.61 9.20 6.75
CA VAL A 171 13.08 9.92 7.94
C VAL A 171 13.74 8.96 8.93
N ASN A 172 13.11 7.81 9.20
CA ASN A 172 13.69 6.78 10.06
C ASN A 172 15.05 6.30 9.54
N GLY A 173 15.17 6.06 8.23
CA GLY A 173 16.45 5.72 7.60
C GLY A 173 17.52 6.79 7.83
N GLN A 174 17.16 8.07 7.74
CA GLN A 174 18.07 9.19 8.01
C GLN A 174 18.51 9.27 9.47
N ILE A 175 17.61 8.98 10.41
CA ILE A 175 17.93 8.92 11.84
C ILE A 175 18.95 7.82 12.10
N TRP A 176 18.68 6.60 11.61
CA TRP A 176 19.55 5.45 11.86
C TRP A 176 20.87 5.51 11.09
N ALA A 177 20.95 6.26 9.99
CA ALA A 177 22.22 6.54 9.32
C ALA A 177 23.15 7.43 10.17
N ARG A 178 22.59 8.33 11.00
CA ARG A 178 23.34 9.20 11.92
C ARG A 178 23.62 8.53 13.26
N CYS A 179 22.71 7.65 13.68
CA CYS A 179 22.76 6.95 14.96
C CYS A 179 22.45 5.46 14.74
N PRO A 180 23.44 4.65 14.30
CA PRO A 180 23.20 3.25 13.99
C PRO A 180 22.64 2.46 15.18
N LYS A 181 21.63 1.61 14.92
CA LYS A 181 21.03 0.73 15.94
C LYS A 181 21.97 -0.34 16.48
N THR A 182 23.08 -0.58 15.78
CA THR A 182 24.10 -1.58 16.16
C THR A 182 25.02 -1.09 17.27
N VAL A 183 24.92 0.19 17.67
CA VAL A 183 25.77 0.80 18.68
C VAL A 183 24.88 1.28 19.83
N HIS A 184 25.23 0.91 21.05
CA HIS A 184 24.58 1.46 22.23
C HIS A 184 25.00 2.93 22.41
N VAL A 185 24.03 3.83 22.49
CA VAL A 185 24.25 5.26 22.68
C VAL A 185 23.26 5.82 23.70
N GLY A 186 23.66 6.86 24.42
CA GLY A 186 22.79 7.57 25.35
C GLY A 186 21.68 8.38 24.64
N ALA A 187 20.61 8.67 25.37
CA ALA A 187 19.42 9.38 24.86
C ALA A 187 19.75 10.73 24.21
N SER A 188 20.70 11.50 24.75
CA SER A 188 21.10 12.79 24.19
C SER A 188 21.62 12.69 22.75
N ARG A 189 22.36 11.61 22.43
CA ARG A 189 22.87 11.38 21.07
C ARG A 189 21.76 10.98 20.12
N VAL A 190 20.80 10.18 20.58
CA VAL A 190 19.59 9.83 19.80
C VAL A 190 18.80 11.09 19.49
N ASN A 191 18.55 11.95 20.49
CA ASN A 191 17.81 13.20 20.32
C ASN A 191 18.50 14.15 19.33
N ALA A 192 19.82 14.30 19.42
CA ALA A 192 20.59 15.11 18.46
C ALA A 192 20.52 14.53 17.03
N ALA A 193 20.59 13.21 16.88
CA ALA A 193 20.46 12.55 15.58
C ALA A 193 19.05 12.72 14.99
N VAL A 194 18.01 12.62 15.83
CA VAL A 194 16.61 12.87 15.44
C VAL A 194 16.43 14.31 14.98
N ALA A 195 16.86 15.29 15.79
CA ALA A 195 16.77 16.71 15.44
C ALA A 195 17.49 17.00 14.12
N SER A 196 18.73 16.53 13.96
CA SER A 196 19.51 16.69 12.73
C SER A 196 18.85 16.04 11.51
N ALA A 197 18.29 14.83 11.65
CA ALA A 197 17.60 14.14 10.57
C ALA A 197 16.32 14.87 10.15
N VAL A 198 15.51 15.33 11.11
CA VAL A 198 14.28 16.07 10.85
C VAL A 198 14.58 17.42 10.19
N SER A 199 15.58 18.16 10.69
CA SER A 199 16.02 19.41 10.07
C SER A 199 16.49 19.20 8.63
N HIS A 200 17.32 18.18 8.37
CA HIS A 200 17.75 17.86 7.01
C HIS A 200 16.57 17.47 6.12
N PHE A 201 15.67 16.61 6.59
CA PHE A 201 14.53 16.18 5.79
C PHE A 201 13.62 17.35 5.38
N ASN A 202 13.40 18.31 6.28
CA ASN A 202 12.50 19.44 6.05
C ASN A 202 13.17 20.62 5.33
N GLN A 203 14.43 20.90 5.61
CA GLN A 203 15.13 22.13 5.15
C GLN A 203 16.25 21.85 4.12
N GLY A 204 16.49 20.58 3.78
CA GLY A 204 17.66 20.20 2.99
C GLY A 204 18.96 20.38 3.77
N CYS A 205 20.10 20.31 3.09
CA CYS A 205 21.43 20.44 3.69
C CYS A 205 21.71 21.84 4.26
N SER A 206 20.91 22.85 3.87
CA SER A 206 21.01 24.23 4.38
C SER A 206 20.92 24.33 5.91
N HIS A 207 20.25 23.36 6.56
CA HIS A 207 20.11 23.29 8.01
C HIS A 207 21.45 23.32 8.76
N LEU A 208 22.52 22.79 8.16
CA LEU A 208 23.85 22.72 8.79
C LEU A 208 24.39 24.13 9.08
N SER A 209 24.18 25.08 8.16
CA SER A 209 24.63 26.47 8.34
C SER A 209 23.93 27.14 9.51
N HIS A 210 22.64 26.84 9.68
CA HIS A 210 21.85 27.38 10.80
C HIS A 210 22.32 26.81 12.14
N VAL A 211 22.49 25.49 12.22
CA VAL A 211 22.97 24.81 13.44
C VAL A 211 24.38 25.29 13.82
N MET A 212 25.30 25.39 12.87
CA MET A 212 26.67 25.87 13.14
C MET A 212 26.67 27.28 13.74
N LYS A 213 25.90 28.21 13.16
CA LYS A 213 25.78 29.58 13.69
C LYS A 213 25.22 29.61 15.11
N GLN A 214 24.21 28.79 15.41
CA GLN A 214 23.64 28.69 16.76
C GLN A 214 24.62 28.10 17.78
N LEU A 215 25.56 27.26 17.33
CA LEU A 215 26.65 26.72 18.15
C LEU A 215 27.87 27.66 18.24
N GLY A 216 27.78 28.88 17.69
CA GLY A 216 28.90 29.82 17.65
C GLY A 216 30.03 29.42 16.68
N VAL A 217 29.76 28.50 15.75
CA VAL A 217 30.73 28.04 14.74
C VAL A 217 30.45 28.76 13.42
N THR A 218 31.43 29.50 12.93
CA THR A 218 31.34 30.17 11.62
C THR A 218 31.35 29.12 10.50
N PRO A 219 30.33 29.09 9.62
CA PRO A 219 30.33 28.23 8.45
C PRO A 219 31.53 28.49 7.54
N ALA A 220 32.23 27.44 7.13
CA ALA A 220 33.30 27.57 6.14
C ALA A 220 32.74 28.03 4.79
N GLU A 221 33.55 28.73 4.00
CA GLU A 221 33.17 29.29 2.70
C GLU A 221 32.62 28.21 1.74
N GLY A 222 33.27 27.04 1.69
CA GLY A 222 32.84 25.91 0.86
C GLY A 222 31.59 25.15 1.34
N LEU A 223 31.04 25.47 2.53
CA LEU A 223 29.86 24.77 3.04
C LEU A 223 28.64 24.99 2.15
N LYS A 224 28.46 26.21 1.64
CA LYS A 224 27.30 26.55 0.78
C LYS A 224 27.29 25.70 -0.49
N ASP A 225 28.45 25.56 -1.14
CA ASP A 225 28.59 24.75 -2.35
C ASP A 225 28.40 23.26 -2.06
N TYR A 226 28.87 22.78 -0.91
CA TYR A 226 28.58 21.42 -0.46
C TYR A 226 27.08 21.21 -0.30
N GLN A 227 26.38 22.12 0.40
CA GLN A 227 24.93 22.02 0.64
C GLN A 227 24.14 21.98 -0.66
N VAL A 228 24.43 22.91 -1.57
CA VAL A 228 23.78 22.97 -2.89
C VAL A 228 24.01 21.68 -3.68
N ARG A 229 25.24 21.16 -3.70
CA ARG A 229 25.55 19.91 -4.41
C ARG A 229 24.83 18.69 -3.81
N GLN A 230 24.74 18.60 -2.49
CA GLN A 230 24.03 17.50 -1.83
C GLN A 230 22.53 17.55 -2.12
N ASP A 231 21.91 18.72 -2.00
CA ASP A 231 20.49 18.89 -2.30
C ASP A 231 20.18 18.64 -3.78
N ARG A 232 21.04 19.11 -4.69
CA ARG A 232 20.92 18.80 -6.12
C ARG A 232 20.97 17.29 -6.36
N ARG A 233 21.99 16.61 -5.84
CA ARG A 233 22.12 15.15 -5.98
C ARG A 233 20.90 14.41 -5.46
N ARG A 234 20.34 14.85 -4.32
CA ARG A 234 19.12 14.27 -3.73
C ARG A 234 17.91 14.45 -4.66
N CYS A 235 17.73 15.64 -5.24
CA CYS A 235 16.66 15.90 -6.21
C CYS A 235 16.84 15.06 -7.49
N ASP A 236 18.04 15.05 -8.08
CA ASP A 236 18.34 14.29 -9.30
C ASP A 236 18.06 12.78 -9.11
N GLN A 237 18.47 12.23 -7.95
CA GLN A 237 18.18 10.83 -7.62
C GLN A 237 16.69 10.56 -7.45
N ALA A 238 15.93 11.48 -6.86
CA ALA A 238 14.50 11.35 -6.70
C ALA A 238 13.78 11.39 -8.06
N GLU A 239 14.17 12.32 -8.94
CA GLU A 239 13.66 12.43 -10.31
C GLU A 239 13.95 11.17 -11.12
N LEU A 240 15.20 10.71 -11.09
CA LEU A 240 15.62 9.48 -11.74
C LEU A 240 14.84 8.26 -11.20
N ALA A 241 14.59 8.19 -9.90
CA ALA A 241 13.77 7.14 -9.32
C ALA A 241 12.27 7.25 -9.67
N ALA A 242 11.80 8.44 -10.01
CA ALA A 242 10.43 8.72 -10.41
C ALA A 242 10.14 8.38 -11.87
N GLN A 243 11.18 8.26 -12.71
CA GLN A 243 11.05 7.92 -14.14
C GLN A 243 10.25 6.62 -14.37
N PRO A 244 9.36 6.57 -15.38
CA PRO A 244 8.53 5.40 -15.69
C PRO A 244 9.33 4.12 -15.94
N GLU A 245 10.45 4.23 -16.66
CA GLU A 245 11.33 3.12 -17.04
C GLU A 245 11.96 2.50 -15.79
N ARG A 246 12.45 3.34 -14.89
CA ARG A 246 13.01 2.95 -13.60
C ARG A 246 11.94 2.31 -12.71
N LYS A 247 10.74 2.86 -12.66
CA LYS A 247 9.60 2.26 -11.94
C LYS A 247 9.22 0.90 -12.52
N ARG A 248 9.19 0.75 -13.84
CA ARG A 248 8.89 -0.51 -14.54
C ARG A 248 9.95 -1.56 -14.24
N SER A 249 11.22 -1.24 -14.46
CA SER A 249 12.36 -2.11 -14.15
C SER A 249 12.34 -2.60 -12.69
N ARG A 250 12.04 -1.72 -11.73
CA ARG A 250 11.88 -2.09 -10.32
C ARG A 250 10.73 -3.07 -10.09
N LYS A 251 9.58 -2.87 -10.75
CA LYS A 251 8.44 -3.80 -10.67
C LYS A 251 8.79 -5.16 -11.25
N ASP A 252 9.50 -5.19 -12.37
CA ASP A 252 9.90 -6.43 -13.05
C ASP A 252 10.91 -7.23 -12.22
N LYS A 253 11.94 -6.56 -11.66
CA LYS A 253 12.86 -7.18 -10.70
C LYS A 253 12.14 -7.76 -9.48
N LYS A 254 11.15 -7.03 -8.94
CA LYS A 254 10.33 -7.52 -7.82
C LYS A 254 9.48 -8.73 -8.19
N ARG A 255 8.91 -8.75 -9.40
CA ARG A 255 8.16 -9.91 -9.92
C ARG A 255 9.06 -11.13 -10.07
N ALA A 256 10.24 -10.95 -10.67
CA ALA A 256 11.23 -12.01 -10.83
C ALA A 256 11.68 -12.58 -9.47
N SER A 257 11.98 -11.72 -8.49
CA SER A 257 12.35 -12.14 -7.14
C SER A 257 11.23 -12.96 -6.47
N LYS A 258 9.97 -12.51 -6.55
CA LYS A 258 8.84 -13.27 -6.01
C LYS A 258 8.68 -14.64 -6.68
N SER A 259 8.86 -14.71 -8.00
CA SER A 259 8.80 -15.98 -8.73
C SER A 259 9.85 -16.96 -8.24
N ARG A 260 11.09 -16.49 -8.00
CA ARG A 260 12.17 -17.30 -7.43
C ARG A 260 11.84 -17.80 -6.02
N THR A 261 11.31 -16.94 -5.16
CA THR A 261 10.90 -17.35 -3.80
C THR A 261 9.80 -18.40 -3.83
N VAL A 262 8.77 -18.24 -4.68
CA VAL A 262 7.70 -19.25 -4.83
C VAL A 262 8.26 -20.57 -5.37
N GLN A 263 9.26 -20.50 -6.25
CA GLN A 263 9.93 -21.70 -6.77
C GLN A 263 10.72 -22.41 -5.67
N GLN A 264 11.50 -21.68 -4.86
CA GLN A 264 12.22 -22.24 -3.70
C GLN A 264 11.27 -22.84 -2.66
N GLU A 265 10.13 -22.19 -2.38
CA GLU A 265 9.10 -22.72 -1.48
C GLU A 265 8.46 -24.01 -2.02
N ARG A 266 8.38 -24.19 -3.35
CA ARG A 266 7.89 -25.43 -3.99
C ARG A 266 8.93 -26.54 -4.00
N GLU A 267 10.19 -26.20 -4.22
CA GLU A 267 11.32 -27.15 -4.25
C GLU A 267 11.66 -27.70 -2.86
N GLY A 268 11.22 -27.03 -1.79
CA GLY A 268 11.52 -27.41 -0.41
C GLY A 268 12.94 -27.02 0.01
N GLN A 269 13.27 -27.24 1.28
CA GLN A 269 14.59 -26.92 1.82
C GLN A 269 15.62 -27.88 1.23
N THR A 270 16.36 -27.45 0.21
CA THR A 270 17.28 -28.33 -0.56
C THR A 270 18.60 -28.59 0.17
N TYR A 271 18.93 -27.79 1.19
CA TYR A 271 20.08 -27.99 2.07
C TYR A 271 19.72 -27.57 3.50
N GLY A 272 19.79 -28.52 4.43
CA GLY A 272 19.81 -28.26 5.87
C GLY A 272 21.26 -28.17 6.35
N PRO A 273 21.60 -27.28 7.31
CA PRO A 273 22.91 -27.29 7.93
C PRO A 273 23.11 -28.62 8.67
N GLY A 274 24.06 -29.43 8.22
CA GLY A 274 24.41 -30.72 8.84
C GLY A 274 23.71 -31.96 8.27
N MET A 275 23.47 -32.04 6.96
CA MET A 275 23.22 -33.34 6.32
C MET A 275 24.58 -33.94 5.91
N ASN A 276 24.89 -35.11 6.50
CA ASN A 276 26.16 -35.85 6.43
C ASN A 276 26.61 -36.20 4.99
#